data_AF-A0A920MHD1-F1
#
_entry.id   AF-A0A920MHD1-F1
#
_cell.length_a   1.000
_cell.length_b   1.000
_cell.length_c   1.000
_cell.angle_alpha   90.00
_cell.angle_beta   90.00
_cell.angle_gamma   90.00
#
_symmetry.space_group_name_H-M   'P 1'
#
loop_
_entity.id
_entity.type
_entity.pdbx_description
1 polymer ?
#
loop_
_entity_poly.entity_id
_entity_poly.type
_entity_poly.pdbx_seq_one_letter_code
_entity_poly.pdbx_strand_id
1 'polypeptide(L)'
;MQIIKKMGFNVCEHNKTVETFNDAIEYYEDMNNIRQNLPYEIDGIVFKIDSYTDRYQLGETSKAPRWSIAYKFRSIEAQTRLKTVSFQVEEQVLLPCG
;
A
#
# COMPACT_ATOMS: atom_id res chain seq x y z
N MET A 1 -16.69 9.06 0.24
CA MET A 1 -16.61 8.14 1.40
C MET A 1 -17.75 8.32 2.41
N GLN A 2 -18.22 9.55 2.66
CA GLN A 2 -19.25 9.81 3.68
C GLN A 2 -20.60 9.12 3.43
N ILE A 3 -21.01 8.97 2.16
CA ILE A 3 -22.27 8.29 1.80
C ILE A 3 -22.23 6.81 2.16
N ILE A 4 -21.11 6.13 1.89
CA ILE A 4 -20.91 4.70 2.17
C ILE A 4 -20.90 4.45 3.69
N LYS A 5 -20.28 5.34 4.46
CA LYS A 5 -20.32 5.28 5.93
C LYS A 5 -21.75 5.43 6.46
N LYS A 6 -22.54 6.35 5.90
CA LYS A 6 -23.97 6.52 6.25
C LYS A 6 -24.84 5.31 5.86
N MET A 7 -24.44 4.56 4.84
CA MET A 7 -25.10 3.33 4.41
C MET A 7 -24.79 2.11 5.31
N GLY A 8 -24.00 2.30 6.38
CA GLY A 8 -23.72 1.24 7.36
C GLY A 8 -22.56 0.32 6.99
N PHE A 9 -21.79 0.64 5.95
CA PHE A 9 -20.58 -0.10 5.60
C PHE A 9 -19.40 0.29 6.49
N ASN A 10 -18.55 -0.69 6.81
CA ASN A 10 -17.29 -0.46 7.51
C ASN A 10 -16.33 0.30 6.58
N VAL A 11 -16.01 1.53 6.97
CA VAL A 11 -15.04 2.38 6.26
C VAL A 11 -13.82 2.55 7.16
N CYS A 12 -12.63 2.44 6.59
CA CYS A 12 -11.39 2.67 7.33
C CYS A 12 -11.39 4.06 7.97
N GLU A 13 -11.14 4.13 9.27
CA GLU A 13 -11.18 5.37 10.05
C GLU A 13 -10.02 6.31 9.74
N HIS A 14 -8.92 5.74 9.22
CA HIS A 14 -7.71 6.48 8.88
C HIS A 14 -7.81 7.24 7.56
N ASN A 15 -8.93 7.18 6.82
CA ASN A 15 -9.07 7.95 5.59
C ASN A 15 -9.00 9.47 5.85
N LYS A 16 -8.00 10.15 5.28
CA LYS A 16 -7.80 11.60 5.38
C LYS A 16 -7.81 12.25 3.99
N THR A 17 -8.41 13.44 3.89
CA THR A 17 -8.26 14.31 2.72
C THR A 17 -7.04 15.21 2.93
N VAL A 18 -6.19 15.33 1.93
CA VAL A 18 -5.00 16.18 1.91
C VAL A 18 -5.11 17.16 0.75
N GLU A 19 -4.66 18.39 0.94
CA GLU A 19 -4.79 19.45 -0.08
C GLU A 19 -3.50 19.66 -0.85
N THR A 20 -2.35 19.49 -0.18
CA THR A 20 -1.04 19.68 -0.79
C THR A 20 -0.23 18.39 -0.86
N PHE A 21 0.80 18.40 -1.71
CA PHE A 21 1.75 17.29 -1.79
C PHE A 21 2.53 17.09 -0.48
N ASN A 22 2.83 18.17 0.23
CA ASN A 22 3.50 18.09 1.54
C ASN A 22 2.60 17.39 2.57
N ASP A 23 1.32 17.73 2.61
CA ASP A 23 0.35 17.05 3.50
C ASP A 23 0.25 15.56 3.19
N ALA A 24 0.37 15.19 1.91
CA ALA A 24 0.37 13.79 1.50
C ALA A 24 1.61 13.03 1.99
N ILE A 25 2.79 13.66 1.97
CA ILE A 25 4.04 13.10 2.52
C ILE A 25 3.93 12.98 4.04
N GLU A 26 3.49 14.03 4.72
CA GLU A 26 3.31 14.01 6.19
C GLU A 26 2.36 12.89 6.60
N TYR A 27 1.23 12.76 5.91
CA TYR A 27 0.30 11.66 6.15
C TYR A 27 0.92 10.28 5.89
N TYR A 28 1.80 10.16 4.90
CA TYR A 28 2.54 8.92 4.67
C TYR A 28 3.48 8.58 5.82
N GLU A 29 4.24 9.54 6.32
CA GLU A 29 5.15 9.33 7.45
C GLU A 29 4.37 9.01 8.74
N ASP A 30 3.28 9.71 9.01
CA ASP A 30 2.39 9.43 10.15
C ASP A 30 1.88 7.98 10.12
N MET A 31 1.38 7.55 8.96
CA MET A 31 0.89 6.17 8.77
C MET A 31 2.01 5.14 8.85
N ASN A 32 3.21 5.46 8.34
CA ASN A 32 4.38 4.59 8.45
C ASN A 32 4.79 4.38 9.91
N ASN A 33 4.69 5.42 10.74
CA ASN A 33 5.00 5.36 12.18
C ASN A 33 3.97 4.56 12.97
N ILE A 34 2.67 4.70 12.66
CA ILE A 34 1.62 3.96 13.39
C ILE A 34 1.35 2.58 12.81
N ARG A 35 1.90 2.23 11.64
CA ARG A 35 1.66 0.96 10.92
C ARG A 35 1.73 -0.27 11.82
N GLN A 36 2.72 -0.34 12.71
CA GLN A 36 2.94 -1.48 13.60
C GLN A 36 1.92 -1.55 14.75
N ASN A 37 1.22 -0.45 15.05
CA ASN A 37 0.23 -0.35 16.11
C ASN A 37 -1.21 -0.56 15.61
N LEU A 38 -1.40 -0.66 14.29
CA LEU A 38 -2.72 -0.91 13.73
C LEU A 38 -3.14 -2.36 13.98
N PRO A 39 -4.44 -2.63 14.16
CA PRO A 39 -4.95 -3.99 14.34
C PRO A 39 -4.92 -4.83 13.04
N TYR A 40 -4.30 -4.31 11.98
CA TYR A 40 -4.17 -4.92 10.66
C TYR A 40 -2.88 -4.48 9.99
N GLU A 41 -2.36 -5.31 9.08
CA GLU A 41 -1.18 -4.98 8.29
C GLU A 41 -1.54 -4.10 7.09
N ILE A 42 -0.67 -3.12 6.82
CA ILE A 42 -0.74 -2.27 5.64
C ILE A 42 0.58 -2.28 4.88
N ASP A 43 0.50 -2.39 3.56
CA ASP A 43 1.66 -2.36 2.66
C ASP A 43 1.93 -1.00 2.03
N GLY A 44 1.01 -0.04 2.22
CA GLY A 44 1.13 1.29 1.66
C GLY A 44 -0.15 2.10 1.79
N ILE A 45 -0.14 3.25 1.13
CA ILE A 45 -1.25 4.20 1.07
C ILE A 45 -1.65 4.38 -0.38
N VAL A 46 -2.95 4.49 -0.65
CA VAL A 46 -3.44 4.83 -1.98
C VAL A 46 -3.85 6.29 -2.00
N PHE A 47 -3.15 7.09 -2.79
CA PHE A 47 -3.55 8.47 -3.07
C PHE A 47 -4.47 8.50 -4.27
N LYS A 48 -5.56 9.25 -4.16
CA LYS A 48 -6.54 9.43 -5.23
C LYS A 48 -6.94 10.89 -5.31
N ILE A 49 -7.05 11.42 -6.52
CA ILE A 49 -7.57 12.77 -6.76
C ILE A 49 -9.03 12.80 -6.33
N ASP A 50 -9.48 13.79 -5.55
CA ASP A 50 -10.86 13.80 -5.04
C ASP A 50 -11.91 14.24 -6.09
N SER A 51 -11.54 15.19 -6.95
CA SER A 51 -12.38 15.76 -8.01
C SER A 51 -12.78 14.74 -9.07
N TYR A 52 -14.09 14.50 -9.24
CA TYR A 52 -14.61 13.60 -10.27
C TYR A 52 -14.33 14.09 -11.70
N THR A 53 -14.36 15.41 -11.91
CA THR A 53 -14.07 16.01 -13.21
C THR A 53 -12.64 15.72 -13.64
N ASP A 54 -11.69 15.87 -12.72
CA ASP A 54 -10.27 15.64 -13.01
C ASP A 54 -9.99 14.14 -13.23
N ARG A 55 -10.67 13.26 -12.49
CA ARG A 55 -10.61 11.81 -12.75
C ARG A 55 -11.08 11.46 -14.15
N TYR A 56 -12.17 12.07 -14.62
CA TYR A 56 -12.69 11.84 -15.96
C TYR A 56 -11.72 12.34 -17.04
N GLN A 57 -11.11 13.51 -16.84
CA GLN A 57 -10.13 14.08 -17.76
C GLN A 57 -8.84 13.24 -17.84
N LEU A 58 -8.35 12.76 -16.69
CA LEU A 58 -7.14 11.93 -16.62
C LEU A 58 -7.37 10.53 -17.21
N GLY A 59 -8.60 10.01 -17.08
CA GLY A 59 -8.99 8.71 -17.60
C GLY A 59 -8.27 7.54 -16.93
N GLU A 60 -8.36 6.38 -17.57
CA GLU A 60 -7.76 5.14 -17.11
C GLU A 60 -7.03 4.42 -18.25
N THR A 61 -6.07 3.59 -17.89
CA THR A 61 -5.41 2.67 -18.82
C THR A 61 -5.95 1.26 -18.59
N SER A 62 -5.70 0.34 -19.51
CA SER A 62 -6.16 -1.06 -19.42
C SER A 62 -5.71 -1.81 -18.15
N LYS A 63 -4.73 -1.27 -17.41
CA LYS A 63 -4.16 -1.89 -16.21
C LYS A 63 -4.41 -1.10 -14.93
N ALA A 64 -4.53 0.24 -15.01
CA ALA A 64 -4.70 1.08 -13.83
C ALA A 64 -5.29 2.46 -14.18
N PRO A 65 -6.07 3.05 -13.26
CA PRO A 65 -6.49 4.45 -13.34
C PRO A 65 -5.29 5.40 -13.23
N ARG A 66 -5.30 6.51 -13.98
CA ARG A 66 -4.21 7.51 -13.94
C ARG A 66 -4.31 8.46 -12.75
N TRP A 67 -5.50 8.56 -12.15
CA TRP A 67 -5.82 9.48 -11.06
C TRP A 67 -5.62 8.88 -9.66
N SER A 68 -5.15 7.64 -9.56
CA SER A 68 -4.79 7.02 -8.28
C SER A 68 -3.47 6.28 -8.36
N ILE A 69 -2.70 6.35 -7.28
CA ILE A 69 -1.41 5.67 -7.16
C ILE A 69 -1.30 5.00 -5.79
N ALA A 70 -0.83 3.75 -5.80
CA ALA A 70 -0.48 3.02 -4.58
C ALA A 70 0.98 3.33 -4.23
N TYR A 71 1.18 4.01 -3.12
CA TYR A 71 2.48 4.36 -2.57
C TYR A 71 2.84 3.39 -1.45
N LYS A 72 3.73 2.44 -1.76
CA LYS A 72 4.11 1.36 -0.84
C LYS A 72 5.12 1.84 0.20
N PHE A 73 5.02 1.32 1.42
CA PHE A 73 6.02 1.57 2.45
C PHE A 73 7.36 0.95 2.03
N ARG A 74 8.46 1.58 2.45
CA ARG A 74 9.78 0.96 2.27
C ARG A 74 9.82 -0.36 3.02
N SER A 75 10.25 -1.42 2.34
CA SER A 75 10.55 -2.69 2.98
C SER A 75 11.69 -2.49 3.97
N ILE A 76 11.56 -3.09 5.15
CA ILE A 76 12.66 -3.19 6.10
C ILE A 76 13.69 -4.14 5.48
N GLU A 77 14.78 -3.59 4.95
CA GLU A 77 15.89 -4.38 4.45
C GLU A 77 16.75 -4.85 5.64
N ALA A 78 16.66 -6.12 5.97
CA ALA A 78 17.52 -6.74 6.97
C ALA A 78 18.64 -7.51 6.26
N GLN A 79 19.89 -7.15 6.53
CA GLN A 79 21.04 -7.92 6.07
C GLN A 79 21.22 -9.14 6.98
N THR A 80 21.06 -10.35 6.45
CA THR A 80 21.35 -11.59 7.17
C THR A 80 22.48 -12.35 6.48
N ARG A 81 23.29 -13.05 7.28
CA ARG A 81 24.37 -13.91 6.76
C ARG A 81 23.82 -15.32 6.58
N LEU A 82 23.74 -15.76 5.34
CA LEU A 82 23.41 -17.14 4.98
C LEU A 82 24.46 -18.08 5.59
N LYS A 83 24.07 -18.88 6.58
CA LYS A 83 25.01 -19.76 7.31
C LYS A 83 25.18 -21.12 6.63
N THR A 84 24.12 -21.65 6.03
CA THR A 84 24.13 -22.97 5.38
C THR A 84 23.01 -22.98 4.35
N VAL A 85 23.29 -23.54 3.17
CA VAL A 85 22.27 -23.82 2.16
C VAL A 85 21.98 -25.30 2.23
N SER A 86 20.71 -25.66 2.40
CA SER A 86 20.26 -27.04 2.31
C SER A 86 19.53 -27.24 0.98
N PHE A 87 19.74 -28.40 0.37
CA PHE A 87 19.08 -28.76 -0.88
C PHE A 87 18.01 -29.80 -0.58
N GLN A 88 16.75 -29.45 -0.86
CA GLN A 88 15.66 -30.41 -0.82
C GLN A 88 15.57 -31.09 -2.20
N VAL A 89 15.57 -32.41 -2.21
CA VAL A 89 15.38 -33.21 -3.44
C VAL A 89 13.90 -33.54 -3.56
N GLU A 90 13.22 -32.88 -4.50
CA GLU A 90 11.94 -33.36 -5.02
C GLU A 90 12.19 -34.07 -6.34
N GLU A 91 11.32 -35.01 -6.68
CA GLU A 91 11.50 -36.18 -7.58
C GLU A 91 12.35 -35.97 -8.84
N GLN A 92 12.50 -34.74 -9.37
CA GLN A 92 13.46 -34.39 -10.44
C GLN A 92 14.09 -32.96 -10.38
N VAL A 93 13.96 -32.17 -9.30
CA VAL A 93 14.49 -30.78 -9.24
C VAL A 93 15.11 -30.44 -7.88
N LEU A 94 16.30 -29.82 -7.90
CA LEU A 94 16.94 -29.23 -6.71
C LEU A 94 16.53 -27.76 -6.57
N LEU A 95 15.83 -27.40 -5.50
CA LEU A 95 15.53 -26.02 -5.14
C LEU A 95 16.44 -25.58 -3.98
N PRO A 96 17.20 -24.48 -4.13
CA PRO A 96 17.98 -23.93 -3.02
C PRO A 96 17.03 -23.25 -2.02
N CYS A 97 17.06 -23.73 -0.77
CA CYS A 97 16.39 -23.10 0.37
C CYS A 97 17.45 -22.41 1.24
N GLY A 98 17.26 -21.11 1.49
CA GLY A 98 18.15 -20.27 2.31
C GLY A 98 17.67 -20.11 3.74
#